data_AF-A0A318Y045-F1
#
_entry.id   AF-A0A318Y045-F1
#
_cell.length_a   1.000
_cell.length_b   1.000
_cell.length_c   1.000
_cell.angle_alpha   90.00
_cell.angle_beta   90.00
_cell.angle_gamma   90.00
#
_symmetry.space_group_name_H-M   'P 1'
#
loop_
_entity.id
_entity.type
_entity.pdbx_description
1 polymer ?
#
loop_
_entity_poly.entity_id
_entity_poly.type
_entity_poly.pdbx_seq_one_letter_code
_entity_poly.pdbx_strand_id
1 'polypeptide(L)'
;MQIRASKKIQNEVSLQDPIGVDKEGNEITLIDLISNDSESVVDEVELKMQVKKLYSKMKVTLKNREKVVLELRYGLQNGTSKTQREIAKMLGISRSYVSRIEKKAIKKLSKELKPEGCQ
;
A
#
# COMPACT_ATOMS: atom_id res chain seq x y z
N MET A 1 31.02 -0.74 51.04
CA MET A 1 31.38 0.20 49.95
C MET A 1 30.58 -0.19 48.70
N GLN A 2 29.35 0.31 48.55
CA GLN A 2 28.40 -0.03 47.46
C GLN A 2 28.33 1.06 46.37
N ILE A 3 29.46 1.68 46.01
CA ILE A 3 29.51 2.81 45.07
C ILE A 3 30.19 2.38 43.77
N ARG A 4 29.72 1.30 43.13
CA ARG A 4 30.21 0.92 41.77
C ARG A 4 29.15 0.31 40.83
N ALA A 5 27.92 0.04 41.30
CA ALA A 5 26.88 -0.61 40.50
C ALA A 5 26.00 0.34 39.68
N SER A 6 26.00 1.64 39.97
CA SER A 6 25.04 2.61 39.43
C SER A 6 25.43 3.26 38.09
N LYS A 7 26.61 2.95 37.52
CA LYS A 7 27.03 3.54 36.23
C LYS A 7 26.29 2.95 35.02
N LYS A 8 25.64 1.78 35.18
CA LYS A 8 24.89 1.12 34.10
C LYS A 8 23.42 1.55 34.00
N ILE A 9 22.87 2.16 35.07
CA ILE A 9 21.46 2.56 35.18
C ILE A 9 21.22 4.00 34.69
N GLN A 10 22.27 4.82 34.49
CA GLN A 10 22.11 6.23 34.11
C GLN A 10 21.49 6.47 32.72
N ASN A 11 21.28 5.42 31.91
CA ASN A 11 20.61 5.49 30.62
C ASN A 11 19.21 4.86 30.61
N GLU A 12 18.69 4.40 31.75
CA GLU A 12 17.33 3.90 31.87
C GLU A 12 16.44 5.03 32.38
N VAL A 13 15.53 5.51 31.53
CA VAL A 13 14.56 6.57 31.86
C VAL A 13 13.18 5.93 31.86
N SER A 14 12.34 6.24 32.86
CA SER A 14 10.99 5.69 32.91
C SER A 14 10.11 6.43 31.91
N LEU A 15 9.29 5.67 31.17
CA LEU A 15 8.39 6.22 30.14
C LEU A 15 7.26 7.05 30.75
N GLN A 16 6.99 6.85 32.05
CA GLN A 16 5.97 7.56 32.82
C GLN A 16 6.53 8.79 33.54
N ASP A 17 7.84 9.04 33.44
CA ASP A 17 8.44 10.21 34.09
C ASP A 17 7.97 11.49 33.37
N PRO A 18 7.52 12.51 34.12
CA PRO A 18 7.12 13.78 33.54
C PRO A 18 8.36 14.50 33.00
N ILE A 19 8.31 14.89 31.73
CA ILE A 19 9.40 15.57 31.02
C ILE A 19 9.14 17.07 30.86
N GLY A 20 7.92 17.52 31.12
CA GLY A 20 7.53 18.93 31.04
C GLY A 20 6.07 19.15 31.41
N VAL A 21 5.63 20.41 31.34
CA VAL A 21 4.25 20.81 31.55
C VAL A 21 3.73 21.52 30.31
N ASP A 22 2.50 21.23 29.91
CA ASP A 22 1.84 21.98 28.84
C ASP A 22 1.39 23.38 29.34
N LYS A 23 0.96 24.25 28.44
CA LYS A 23 0.45 25.60 28.72
C LYS A 23 -0.76 25.61 29.67
N GLU A 24 -1.47 24.48 29.78
CA GLU A 24 -2.60 24.27 30.69
C GLU A 24 -2.20 23.63 32.03
N GLY A 25 -0.90 23.36 32.26
CA GLY A 25 -0.38 22.82 33.51
C GLY A 25 -0.44 21.30 33.66
N ASN A 26 -0.83 20.57 32.60
CA ASN A 26 -0.81 19.12 32.58
C ASN A 26 0.63 18.60 32.41
N GLU A 27 0.99 17.56 33.16
CA GLU A 27 2.27 16.87 33.02
C GLU A 27 2.33 16.13 31.67
N ILE A 28 3.39 16.38 30.89
CA ILE A 28 3.68 15.66 29.65
C ILE A 28 4.67 14.57 30.01
N THR A 29 4.36 13.32 29.69
CA THR A 29 5.24 12.18 29.94
C THR A 29 5.97 11.75 28.67
N LEU A 30 7.05 10.98 28.82
CA LEU A 30 7.84 10.52 27.68
C LEU A 30 7.02 9.62 26.74
N ILE A 31 6.08 8.82 27.27
CA ILE A 31 5.19 7.98 26.47
C ILE A 31 4.27 8.80 25.54
N ASP A 32 3.88 10.01 25.93
CA ASP A 32 3.00 10.88 25.13
C ASP A 32 3.71 11.44 23.89
N LEU A 33 5.04 11.53 23.92
CA LEU A 33 5.84 12.05 22.80
C LEU A 33 6.31 10.96 21.83
N ILE A 34 6.28 9.69 22.26
CA ILE A 34 6.71 8.58 21.41
C ILE A 34 5.66 8.38 20.31
N SER A 35 5.96 8.94 19.14
CA SER A 35 5.19 8.69 17.93
C SER A 35 5.38 7.25 17.50
N ASN A 36 4.30 6.61 17.08
CA ASN A 36 4.37 5.28 16.50
C ASN A 36 4.79 5.40 15.03
N ASP A 37 5.96 4.84 14.67
CA ASP A 37 6.44 4.75 13.28
C ASP A 37 5.64 3.76 12.43
N SER A 38 4.63 3.09 12.99
CA SER A 38 3.75 2.22 12.22
C SER A 38 3.02 3.04 11.15
N GLU A 39 3.10 2.58 9.91
CA GLU A 39 2.27 3.03 8.79
C GLU A 39 0.83 3.18 9.28
N SER A 40 0.21 4.32 8.97
CA SER A 40 -1.11 4.67 9.51
C SER A 40 -2.09 3.55 9.19
N VAL A 41 -2.73 2.99 10.23
CA VAL A 41 -3.78 1.95 10.06
C VAL A 41 -4.87 2.43 9.09
N VAL A 42 -5.09 3.75 9.05
CA VAL A 42 -6.02 4.39 8.11
C VAL A 42 -5.57 4.19 6.66
N ASP A 43 -4.27 4.32 6.38
CA ASP A 43 -3.70 4.17 5.04
C ASP A 43 -3.81 2.72 4.56
N GLU A 44 -3.58 1.75 5.46
CA GLU A 44 -3.72 0.33 5.15
C GLU A 44 -5.19 -0.03 4.81
N VAL A 45 -6.13 0.51 5.59
CA VAL A 45 -7.56 0.31 5.35
C VAL A 45 -7.99 0.97 4.04
N GLU A 46 -7.55 2.20 3.78
CA GLU A 46 -7.83 2.91 2.53
C GLU A 46 -7.31 2.12 1.32
N LEU A 47 -6.06 1.64 1.38
CA LEU A 47 -5.46 0.84 0.32
C LEU A 47 -6.28 -0.42 0.04
N LYS A 48 -6.69 -1.15 1.10
CA LYS A 48 -7.54 -2.35 0.96
C LYS A 48 -8.87 -2.03 0.30
N MET A 49 -9.50 -0.90 0.64
CA MET A 49 -10.75 -0.46 0.01
C MET A 49 -10.55 -0.11 -1.47
N GLN A 50 -9.49 0.63 -1.81
CA GLN A 50 -9.16 1.00 -3.19
C GLN A 50 -8.88 -0.25 -4.05
N VAL A 51 -8.12 -1.22 -3.52
CA VAL A 51 -7.84 -2.50 -4.19
C VAL A 51 -9.13 -3.27 -4.46
N LYS A 52 -10.04 -3.37 -3.48
CA LYS A 52 -11.34 -4.03 -3.66
C LYS A 52 -12.19 -3.35 -4.74
N LYS A 53 -12.18 -2.01 -4.78
CA LYS A 53 -12.87 -1.21 -5.82
C LYS A 53 -12.29 -1.49 -7.20
N LEU A 54 -10.96 -1.53 -7.34
CA LEU A 54 -10.27 -1.86 -8.59
C LEU A 54 -10.71 -3.24 -9.12
N TYR A 55 -10.68 -4.28 -8.28
CA TYR A 55 -11.09 -5.63 -8.69
C TYR A 55 -12.55 -5.71 -9.10
N SER A 56 -13.44 -4.99 -8.41
CA SER A 56 -14.86 -4.90 -8.78
C SER A 56 -15.03 -4.27 -10.17
N LYS A 57 -14.41 -3.10 -10.40
CA LYS A 57 -14.45 -2.42 -11.70
C LYS A 57 -13.81 -3.25 -12.81
N MET A 58 -12.72 -3.96 -12.51
CA MET A 58 -12.08 -4.84 -13.49
C MET A 58 -12.99 -5.96 -13.98
N LYS A 59 -13.84 -6.52 -13.11
CA LYS A 59 -14.81 -7.55 -13.47
C LYS A 59 -15.94 -7.03 -14.35
N VAL A 60 -16.36 -5.78 -14.17
CA VAL A 60 -17.51 -5.18 -14.88
C VAL A 60 -17.10 -4.55 -16.21
N THR A 61 -15.96 -3.86 -16.25
CA THR A 61 -15.57 -3.02 -17.40
C THR A 61 -14.79 -3.78 -18.48
N LEU A 62 -13.99 -4.78 -18.09
CA LEU A 62 -13.08 -5.46 -19.01
C LEU A 62 -13.70 -6.70 -19.63
N LYS A 63 -13.39 -6.94 -20.90
CA LYS A 63 -13.71 -8.21 -21.56
C LYS A 63 -12.81 -9.33 -21.02
N ASN A 64 -13.25 -10.58 -21.12
CA ASN A 64 -12.49 -11.75 -20.67
C ASN A 64 -11.03 -11.78 -21.17
N ARG A 65 -10.79 -11.46 -22.46
CA ARG A 65 -9.40 -11.39 -22.98
C ARG A 65 -8.58 -10.24 -22.39
N GLU A 66 -9.18 -9.07 -22.15
CA GLU A 66 -8.50 -7.92 -21.54
C GLU A 66 -8.13 -8.25 -20.09
N LYS A 67 -9.05 -8.87 -19.36
CA LYS A 67 -8.88 -9.32 -17.99
C LYS A 67 -7.73 -10.34 -17.87
N VAL A 68 -7.76 -11.40 -18.67
CA VAL A 68 -6.70 -12.43 -18.67
C VAL A 68 -5.33 -11.84 -18.97
N VAL A 69 -5.23 -10.92 -19.93
CA VAL A 69 -3.94 -10.27 -20.24
C VAL A 69 -3.43 -9.47 -19.04
N LEU A 70 -4.28 -8.71 -18.35
CA LEU A 70 -3.87 -7.96 -17.14
C LEU A 70 -3.52 -8.89 -15.97
N GLU A 71 -4.31 -9.92 -15.72
CA GLU A 71 -4.07 -10.89 -14.64
C GLU A 71 -2.72 -11.58 -14.81
N LEU A 72 -2.37 -12.00 -16.03
CA LEU A 72 -1.05 -12.56 -16.33
C LEU A 72 0.07 -11.52 -16.28
N ARG A 73 -0.20 -10.29 -16.76
CA ARG A 73 0.82 -9.23 -16.84
C ARG A 73 1.27 -8.76 -15.46
N TYR A 74 0.31 -8.55 -14.55
CA TYR A 74 0.55 -7.99 -13.22
C TYR A 74 0.49 -9.04 -12.11
N GLY A 75 0.28 -10.31 -12.43
CA GLY A 75 0.25 -11.39 -11.45
C GLY A 75 -0.94 -11.30 -10.49
N LEU A 76 -2.07 -10.73 -10.92
CA LEU A 76 -3.21 -10.45 -10.04
C LEU A 76 -3.90 -11.71 -9.49
N GLN A 77 -3.68 -12.87 -10.10
CA GLN A 77 -4.27 -14.14 -9.68
C GLN A 77 -3.31 -15.00 -8.86
N ASN A 78 -2.04 -15.11 -9.30
CA ASN A 78 -1.08 -16.08 -8.76
C ASN A 78 0.21 -15.41 -8.23
N GLY A 79 0.27 -14.07 -8.15
CA GLY A 79 1.46 -13.31 -7.77
C GLY A 79 2.57 -13.27 -8.82
N THR A 80 2.55 -14.14 -9.83
CA THR A 80 3.57 -14.20 -10.87
C THR A 80 3.23 -13.29 -12.05
N SER A 81 4.02 -12.23 -12.26
CA SER A 81 3.93 -11.39 -13.45
C SER A 81 4.59 -12.06 -14.65
N LYS A 82 4.08 -11.79 -15.85
CA LYS A 82 4.62 -12.30 -17.12
C LYS A 82 4.93 -11.17 -18.10
N THR A 83 5.93 -11.40 -18.94
CA THR A 83 6.26 -10.49 -20.04
C THR A 83 5.19 -10.54 -21.14
N GLN A 84 5.03 -9.43 -21.89
CA GLN A 84 4.16 -9.41 -23.07
C GLN A 84 4.51 -10.52 -24.09
N ARG A 85 5.79 -10.89 -24.19
CA ARG A 85 6.26 -11.97 -25.08
C ARG A 85 5.80 -13.35 -24.60
N GLU A 86 5.87 -13.62 -23.31
CA GLU A 86 5.38 -14.88 -22.73
C GLU A 86 3.86 -14.98 -22.85
N ILE A 87 3.13 -13.90 -22.54
CA ILE A 87 1.68 -13.85 -22.70
C ILE A 87 1.28 -14.06 -24.16
N ALA A 88 2.01 -13.45 -25.10
CA ALA A 88 1.81 -13.63 -26.53
C ALA A 88 1.96 -15.10 -26.95
N LYS A 89 3.02 -15.77 -26.48
CA LYS A 89 3.24 -17.21 -26.72
C LYS A 89 2.11 -18.06 -26.13
N MET A 90 1.69 -17.80 -24.89
CA MET A 90 0.61 -18.54 -24.21
C MET A 90 -0.74 -18.38 -24.91
N LEU A 91 -1.03 -17.19 -25.44
CA LEU A 91 -2.31 -16.87 -26.07
C LEU A 91 -2.33 -17.09 -27.60
N GLY A 92 -1.20 -17.53 -28.19
CA GLY A 92 -1.08 -17.76 -29.63
C GLY A 92 -1.25 -16.49 -30.47
N ILE A 93 -0.83 -15.33 -29.96
CA ILE A 93 -1.00 -14.01 -30.62
C ILE A 93 0.33 -13.25 -30.67
N SER A 94 0.38 -12.16 -31.45
CA SER A 94 1.59 -11.34 -31.51
C SER A 94 1.80 -10.51 -30.24
N ARG A 95 3.07 -10.26 -29.88
CA ARG A 95 3.43 -9.33 -28.79
C ARG A 95 2.77 -7.96 -28.96
N SER A 96 2.76 -7.44 -30.18
CA SER A 96 2.15 -6.14 -30.49
C SER A 96 0.64 -6.14 -30.22
N TYR A 97 -0.04 -7.26 -30.46
CA TYR A 97 -1.45 -7.40 -30.14
C TYR A 97 -1.71 -7.43 -28.63
N VAL A 98 -0.88 -8.14 -27.85
CA VAL A 98 -0.93 -8.10 -26.37
C VAL A 98 -0.75 -6.67 -25.86
N SER A 99 0.24 -5.93 -26.37
CA SER A 99 0.49 -4.53 -25.99
C SER A 99 -0.73 -3.63 -26.28
N ARG A 100 -1.40 -3.83 -27.42
CA ARG A 100 -2.64 -3.09 -27.75
C ARG A 100 -3.77 -3.42 -26.77
N ILE A 101 -3.95 -4.70 -26.41
CA ILE A 101 -4.96 -5.14 -25.43
C ILE A 101 -4.67 -4.51 -24.06
N GLU A 102 -3.43 -4.59 -23.58
CA GLU A 102 -2.99 -4.02 -22.29
C GLU A 102 -3.28 -2.52 -22.24
N LYS A 103 -2.83 -1.75 -23.23
CA LYS A 103 -3.08 -0.30 -23.29
C LYS A 103 -4.57 0.03 -23.30
N LYS A 104 -5.38 -0.72 -24.05
CA LYS A 104 -6.83 -0.51 -24.13
C LYS A 104 -7.51 -0.79 -22.80
N ALA A 105 -7.12 -1.88 -22.13
CA ALA A 105 -7.67 -2.28 -20.84
C ALA A 105 -7.33 -1.25 -19.75
N ILE A 106 -6.07 -0.81 -19.67
CA ILE A 106 -5.62 0.23 -18.73
C ILE A 106 -6.37 1.54 -18.97
N LYS A 107 -6.54 1.96 -20.24
CA LYS A 107 -7.27 3.20 -20.57
C LYS A 107 -8.73 3.14 -20.11
N LYS A 108 -9.39 1.99 -20.26
CA LYS A 108 -10.77 1.78 -19.77
C LYS A 108 -10.84 1.84 -18.25
N LEU A 109 -9.96 1.11 -17.56
CA LEU A 109 -9.91 1.12 -16.10
C LEU A 109 -9.62 2.51 -15.56
N SER A 110 -8.66 3.22 -16.14
CA SER A 110 -8.34 4.60 -15.75
C SER A 110 -9.56 5.51 -15.85
N LYS A 111 -10.37 5.40 -16.92
CA LYS A 111 -11.59 6.21 -17.06
C LYS A 111 -12.62 5.92 -15.96
N GLU A 112 -12.74 4.66 -15.55
CA GLU A 112 -13.70 4.22 -14.53
C GLU A 112 -13.23 4.46 -13.08
N LEU A 113 -11.93 4.53 -12.86
CA LEU A 113 -11.34 4.79 -11.55
C LEU A 113 -11.03 6.27 -11.30
N LYS A 114 -11.06 7.12 -12.33
CA LYS A 114 -10.96 8.57 -12.14
C LYS A 114 -12.08 9.03 -11.20
N PRO A 115 -11.76 9.77 -10.12
CA PRO A 115 -12.80 10.38 -9.31
C PRO A 115 -13.60 11.35 -10.18
N GLU A 116 -14.92 11.31 -10.06
CA GLU A 116 -15.80 12.32 -10.65
C GLU A 116 -15.51 13.65 -9.96
N GLY A 117 -14.57 14.44 -10.50
CA GLY A 117 -14.14 15.68 -9.83
C GLY A 117 -12.88 16.37 -10.35
N CYS A 118 -12.18 15.86 -11.37
CA CYS A 118 -11.17 16.65 -12.08
C CYS A 118 -11.54 16.76 -13.57
N GLN A 119 -12.27 17.83 -13.88
CA GLN A 119 -12.17 18.53 -15.16
C GLN A 119 -10.98 19.48 -15.10
#